data_AF-A0A8J8CCT9-F1
#
_entry.id   AF-A0A8J8CCT9-F1
#
_cell.length_a   1.000
_cell.length_b   1.000
_cell.length_c   1.000
_cell.angle_alpha   90.00
_cell.angle_beta   90.00
_cell.angle_gamma   90.00
#
_symmetry.space_group_name_H-M   'P 1'
#
loop_
_entity.id
_entity.type
_entity.pdbx_description
1 polymer ?
#
loop_
_entity_poly.entity_id
_entity_poly.type
_entity_poly.pdbx_seq_one_letter_code
_entity_poly.pdbx_strand_id
1 'polypeptide(L)'
;MTATVNGSPEREPTLGEFWNLFYDREILQRFNMLEEWRWVQEAGTSPLGDALRARYMCSGRYDPPLLSAILRHAACDGEHPIQERSLLIADILMMLRDTDASDSSLFSSLVEFFLEGRRPSVSRPHPEKFLVELTNNCNLNCVMCGVGAKGYDPSRTMELSFFESICRNTLRTAKTVRLNGLGETTIVPDFHRYLDLAEELAASLELVTNLSTRDRHLLARLIDMDFMLFISCDAVRRDDLSRIRRGLDVEQFLENIRYIHELSSGTGRDRLKTQIIMTILNCNFRQLPEMVEFAARNGIGGVIANMQKGGSGNWMRNRFSELVETFRKAERVAQQTGVLLMLPDRIEGLPVPLGTVSFSNHSSCPTYREEAFIRYNGDVCPCNMMNPYVYGNLRRNSMREVLCSLPSILFDYLMEGGSRHPYCLNCYYLRRKADG
;
A
#
# COMPACT_ATOMS: atom_id res chain seq x y z
N MET A 1 39.55 14.16 -3.20
CA MET A 1 40.10 13.10 -4.09
C MET A 1 38.94 12.56 -4.87
N THR A 2 38.96 12.78 -6.19
CA THR A 2 37.93 12.40 -7.16
C THR A 2 37.75 10.89 -7.17
N ALA A 3 36.57 10.43 -6.73
CA ALA A 3 36.15 9.06 -6.98
C ALA A 3 35.89 8.92 -8.48
N THR A 4 36.79 8.23 -9.17
CA THR A 4 36.58 7.77 -10.53
C THR A 4 35.41 6.78 -10.54
N VAL A 5 34.34 7.15 -11.23
CA VAL A 5 33.15 6.34 -11.49
C VAL A 5 33.56 5.13 -12.33
N ASN A 6 33.77 3.98 -11.69
CA ASN A 6 33.90 2.71 -12.39
C ASN A 6 32.51 2.31 -12.90
N GLY A 7 32.26 2.51 -14.20
CA GLY A 7 31.06 2.01 -14.87
C GLY A 7 30.36 2.96 -15.86
N SER A 8 30.85 4.18 -16.09
CA SER A 8 30.26 5.02 -17.15
C SER A 8 30.65 4.48 -18.54
N PRO A 9 29.70 4.24 -19.47
CA PRO A 9 30.04 3.82 -20.82
C PRO A 9 30.95 4.86 -21.50
N GLU A 10 31.93 4.40 -22.29
CA GLU A 10 32.93 5.23 -23.00
C GLU A 10 32.31 6.28 -23.95
N ARG A 11 31.01 6.18 -24.22
CA ARG A 11 30.20 7.12 -25.01
C ARG A 11 28.88 7.40 -24.29
N GLU A 12 28.42 8.65 -24.34
CA GLU A 12 27.09 9.03 -23.85
C GLU A 12 26.00 8.28 -24.64
N PRO A 13 25.08 7.56 -23.96
CA PRO A 13 24.01 6.85 -24.64
C PRO A 13 23.04 7.83 -25.31
N THR A 14 22.36 7.36 -26.35
CA THR A 14 21.20 8.05 -26.92
C THR A 14 20.00 7.99 -25.96
N LEU A 15 19.02 8.88 -26.16
CA LEU A 15 17.79 8.87 -25.36
C LEU A 15 17.06 7.52 -25.42
N GLY A 16 17.02 6.87 -26.59
CA GLY A 16 16.38 5.58 -26.78
C GLY A 16 17.13 4.43 -26.08
N GLU A 17 18.45 4.40 -26.17
CA GLU A 17 19.28 3.42 -25.44
C GLU A 17 19.11 3.57 -23.93
N PHE A 18 19.13 4.81 -23.43
CA PHE A 18 18.86 5.10 -22.02
C PHE A 18 17.47 4.62 -21.57
N TRP A 19 16.43 4.92 -22.36
CA TRP A 19 15.05 4.55 -22.04
C TRP A 19 14.86 3.04 -21.88
N ASN A 20 15.58 2.24 -22.68
CA ASN A 20 15.51 0.78 -22.64
C ASN A 20 16.10 0.16 -21.36
N LEU A 21 16.95 0.87 -20.60
CA LEU A 21 17.58 0.35 -19.38
C LEU A 21 16.59 0.15 -18.22
N PHE A 22 15.48 0.90 -18.24
CA PHE A 22 14.48 0.91 -17.17
C PHE A 22 13.05 0.80 -17.73
N TYR A 23 12.84 0.44 -18.99
CA TYR A 23 11.49 0.41 -19.56
C TYR A 23 10.61 -0.67 -18.91
N ASP A 24 9.57 -0.26 -18.19
CA ASP A 24 8.47 -1.13 -17.76
C ASP A 24 7.13 -0.51 -18.14
N ARG A 25 6.42 -1.18 -19.06
CA ARG A 25 5.18 -0.66 -19.64
C ARG A 25 4.10 -0.36 -18.61
N GLU A 26 3.95 -1.19 -17.57
CA GLU A 26 2.88 -1.04 -16.58
C GLU A 26 3.14 0.18 -15.70
N ILE A 27 4.40 0.37 -15.31
CA ILE A 27 4.83 1.53 -14.53
C ILE A 27 4.66 2.81 -15.34
N LEU A 28 5.14 2.85 -16.59
CA LEU A 28 4.99 4.03 -17.44
C LEU A 28 3.52 4.42 -17.67
N GLN A 29 2.64 3.43 -17.86
CA GLN A 29 1.20 3.66 -17.98
C GLN A 29 0.62 4.26 -16.70
N ARG A 30 1.04 3.77 -15.53
CA ARG A 30 0.57 4.30 -14.23
C ARG A 30 0.98 5.75 -14.02
N PHE A 31 2.22 6.10 -14.36
CA PHE A 31 2.73 7.48 -14.25
C PHE A 31 2.24 8.41 -15.36
N ASN A 32 1.39 7.92 -16.29
CA ASN A 32 0.91 8.68 -17.45
C ASN A 32 2.07 9.31 -18.26
N MET A 33 3.14 8.54 -18.48
CA MET A 33 4.33 9.01 -19.18
C MET A 33 4.22 8.94 -20.72
N LEU A 34 3.04 9.25 -21.25
CA LEU A 34 2.81 9.26 -22.71
C LEU A 34 3.64 10.34 -23.41
N GLU A 35 3.85 11.49 -22.77
CA GLU A 35 4.64 12.58 -23.33
C GLU A 35 6.12 12.22 -23.39
N GLU A 36 6.64 11.55 -22.36
CA GLU A 36 8.01 11.04 -22.32
C GLU A 36 8.20 9.94 -23.36
N TRP A 37 7.21 9.04 -23.53
CA TRP A 37 7.25 8.04 -24.58
C TRP A 37 7.30 8.66 -25.98
N ARG A 38 6.45 9.66 -26.26
CA ARG A 38 6.48 10.40 -27.54
C ARG A 38 7.81 11.09 -27.77
N TRP A 39 8.34 11.72 -26.74
CA TRP A 39 9.65 12.36 -26.78
C TRP A 39 10.77 11.37 -27.13
N VAL A 40 10.73 10.15 -26.58
CA VAL A 40 11.68 9.08 -26.94
C VAL A 40 11.51 8.63 -28.40
N GLN A 41 10.29 8.62 -28.95
CA GLN A 41 10.09 8.31 -30.37
C GLN A 41 10.64 9.42 -31.29
N GLU A 42 10.53 10.68 -30.89
CA GLU A 42 10.96 11.83 -31.69
C GLU A 42 12.48 12.09 -31.60
N ALA A 43 13.06 11.94 -30.42
CA ALA A 43 14.45 12.29 -30.12
C ALA A 43 15.32 11.08 -29.72
N GLY A 44 14.85 9.86 -29.99
CA GLY A 44 15.47 8.62 -29.51
C GLY A 44 16.91 8.41 -29.95
N THR A 45 17.31 8.94 -31.11
CA THR A 45 18.69 8.86 -31.64
C THR A 45 19.60 9.99 -31.15
N SER A 46 19.05 11.01 -30.49
CA SER A 46 19.81 12.14 -29.98
C SER A 46 20.64 11.73 -28.76
N PRO A 47 21.85 12.29 -28.55
CA PRO A 47 22.60 12.13 -27.31
C PRO A 47 21.73 12.52 -26.11
N LEU A 48 21.78 11.74 -25.02
CA LEU A 48 20.91 11.94 -23.85
C LEU A 48 20.98 13.37 -23.30
N GLY A 49 22.19 13.90 -23.12
CA GLY A 49 22.39 15.28 -22.64
C GLY A 49 21.76 16.35 -23.55
N ASP A 50 21.80 16.16 -24.87
CA ASP A 50 21.18 17.09 -25.82
C ASP A 50 19.66 17.01 -25.81
N ALA A 51 19.10 15.79 -25.73
CA ALA A 51 17.67 15.60 -25.60
C ALA A 51 17.14 16.22 -24.30
N LEU A 52 17.82 16.00 -23.17
CA LEU A 52 17.48 16.59 -21.87
C LEU A 52 17.57 18.11 -21.92
N ARG A 53 18.59 18.66 -22.60
CA ARG A 53 18.70 20.09 -22.85
C ARG A 53 17.46 20.61 -23.57
N ALA A 54 17.12 20.04 -24.71
CA ALA A 54 15.98 20.49 -25.49
C ALA A 54 14.66 20.47 -24.70
N ARG A 55 14.44 19.47 -23.83
CA ARG A 55 13.17 19.28 -23.11
C ARG A 55 13.03 20.13 -21.84
N TYR A 56 14.06 20.19 -21.00
CA TYR A 56 13.95 20.77 -19.65
C TYR A 56 14.64 22.15 -19.53
N MET A 57 15.46 22.57 -20.50
CA MET A 57 16.38 23.72 -20.34
C MET A 57 15.92 25.06 -20.91
N CYS A 58 14.80 25.16 -21.62
CA CYS A 58 14.25 26.47 -22.04
C CYS A 58 13.95 27.40 -20.84
N SER A 59 14.06 26.91 -19.61
CA SER A 59 13.76 27.61 -18.37
C SER A 59 14.97 27.93 -17.48
N GLY A 60 16.19 27.45 -17.78
CA GLY A 60 17.40 27.70 -16.98
C GLY A 60 17.45 27.01 -15.59
N ARG A 61 16.58 26.02 -15.34
CA ARG A 61 16.34 25.44 -14.00
C ARG A 61 17.37 24.41 -13.50
N TYR A 62 18.11 23.73 -14.36
CA TYR A 62 18.98 22.59 -14.00
C TYR A 62 20.30 22.62 -14.80
N ASP A 63 21.35 21.93 -14.32
CA ASP A 63 22.59 21.77 -15.09
C ASP A 63 22.55 20.46 -15.91
N PRO A 64 22.60 20.50 -17.26
CA PRO A 64 22.38 19.31 -18.10
C PRO A 64 23.36 18.17 -17.91
N PRO A 65 24.68 18.40 -17.79
CA PRO A 65 25.64 17.34 -17.51
C PRO A 65 25.35 16.65 -16.17
N LEU A 66 24.96 17.40 -15.13
CA LEU A 66 24.61 16.83 -13.83
C LEU A 66 23.31 16.03 -13.91
N LEU A 67 22.27 16.54 -14.56
CA LEU A 67 21.00 15.81 -14.73
C LEU A 67 21.19 14.53 -15.56
N SER A 68 21.95 14.59 -16.65
CA SER A 68 22.32 13.41 -17.45
C SER A 68 23.09 12.40 -16.60
N ALA A 69 24.04 12.85 -15.78
CA ALA A 69 24.78 11.97 -14.88
C ALA A 69 23.89 11.30 -13.82
N ILE A 70 22.99 12.06 -13.18
CA ILE A 70 22.00 11.57 -12.21
C ILE A 70 21.12 10.47 -12.84
N LEU A 71 20.51 10.76 -13.99
CA LEU A 71 19.61 9.83 -14.66
C LEU A 71 20.34 8.56 -15.09
N ARG A 72 21.56 8.68 -15.62
CA ARG A 72 22.39 7.51 -15.95
C ARG A 72 22.72 6.69 -14.72
N HIS A 73 23.07 7.31 -13.59
CA HIS A 73 23.35 6.57 -12.36
C HIS A 73 22.12 5.80 -11.88
N ALA A 74 20.95 6.46 -11.87
CA ALA A 74 19.68 5.84 -11.50
C ALA A 74 19.27 4.67 -12.42
N ALA A 75 19.60 4.74 -13.72
CA ALA A 75 19.25 3.71 -14.70
C ALA A 75 20.30 2.59 -14.83
N CYS A 76 21.56 2.85 -14.52
CA CYS A 76 22.67 1.91 -14.71
C CYS A 76 23.06 1.12 -13.46
N ASP A 77 22.35 1.29 -12.34
CA ASP A 77 22.56 0.42 -11.18
C ASP A 77 22.04 -1.00 -11.48
N GLY A 78 22.96 -1.85 -11.92
CA GLY A 78 22.69 -3.22 -12.37
C GLY A 78 22.24 -4.16 -11.25
N GLU A 79 22.32 -3.74 -9.98
CA GLU A 79 21.90 -4.55 -8.83
C GLU A 79 20.39 -4.51 -8.58
N HIS A 80 19.69 -3.52 -9.14
CA HIS A 80 18.25 -3.34 -8.93
C HIS A 80 17.40 -4.00 -10.04
N PRO A 81 16.23 -4.60 -9.71
CA PRO A 81 15.25 -5.03 -10.72
C PRO A 81 14.82 -3.88 -11.65
N ILE A 82 14.46 -4.22 -12.89
CA ILE A 82 14.04 -3.22 -13.89
C ILE A 82 12.89 -2.35 -13.36
N GLN A 83 11.95 -2.93 -12.61
CA GLN A 83 10.80 -2.22 -12.03
C GLN A 83 11.24 -1.14 -11.02
N GLU A 84 12.21 -1.43 -10.16
CA GLU A 84 12.71 -0.45 -9.18
C GLU A 84 13.37 0.74 -9.90
N ARG A 85 14.16 0.45 -10.94
CA ARG A 85 14.73 1.50 -11.80
C ARG A 85 13.65 2.30 -12.52
N SER A 86 12.63 1.64 -13.05
CA SER A 86 11.50 2.31 -13.72
C SER A 86 10.80 3.29 -12.78
N LEU A 87 10.52 2.88 -11.53
CA LEU A 87 9.85 3.73 -10.54
C LEU A 87 10.71 4.93 -10.18
N LEU A 88 12.00 4.71 -9.90
CA LEU A 88 12.89 5.79 -9.52
C LEU A 88 13.04 6.84 -10.62
N ILE A 89 13.23 6.40 -11.87
CA ILE A 89 13.28 7.33 -13.01
C ILE A 89 11.94 8.04 -13.21
N ALA A 90 10.82 7.33 -13.08
CA ALA A 90 9.49 7.92 -13.19
C ALA A 90 9.26 9.04 -12.15
N ASP A 91 9.68 8.83 -10.91
CA ASP A 91 9.60 9.84 -9.85
C ASP A 91 10.45 11.06 -10.16
N ILE A 92 11.70 10.86 -10.62
CA ILE A 92 12.60 11.97 -11.00
C ILE A 92 11.99 12.76 -12.17
N LEU A 93 11.47 12.09 -13.20
CA LEU A 93 10.86 12.78 -14.35
C LEU A 93 9.57 13.53 -13.96
N MET A 94 8.75 12.97 -13.08
CA MET A 94 7.55 13.63 -12.55
C MET A 94 7.92 14.85 -11.69
N MET A 95 8.92 14.71 -10.84
CA MET A 95 9.49 15.82 -10.07
C MET A 95 9.94 16.96 -10.98
N LEU A 96 10.69 16.67 -12.05
CA LEU A 96 11.14 17.68 -13.02
C LEU A 96 9.98 18.41 -13.73
N ARG A 97 8.81 17.76 -13.84
CA ARG A 97 7.60 18.38 -14.41
C ARG A 97 6.88 19.30 -13.41
N ASP A 98 6.86 18.91 -12.14
CA ASP A 98 6.02 19.53 -11.11
C ASP A 98 6.72 20.66 -10.35
N THR A 99 8.06 20.73 -10.34
CA THR A 99 8.81 21.80 -9.67
C THR A 99 8.49 23.20 -10.23
N ASP A 100 7.90 24.05 -9.38
CA ASP A 100 7.90 25.50 -9.55
C ASP A 100 9.36 26.00 -9.62
N ALA A 101 9.61 27.01 -10.47
CA ALA A 101 10.96 27.46 -10.85
C ALA A 101 11.85 28.00 -9.70
N SER A 102 11.37 28.01 -8.46
CA SER A 102 12.05 28.57 -7.28
C SER A 102 12.67 27.54 -6.32
N ASP A 103 12.39 26.24 -6.45
CA ASP A 103 12.88 25.21 -5.50
C ASP A 103 13.99 24.33 -6.08
N SER A 104 15.24 24.79 -5.92
CA SER A 104 16.46 24.08 -6.36
C SER A 104 17.01 23.10 -5.30
N SER A 105 16.38 23.01 -4.13
CA SER A 105 16.87 22.23 -2.99
C SER A 105 16.88 20.71 -3.27
N LEU A 106 15.87 20.23 -4.00
CA LEU A 106 15.73 18.82 -4.33
C LEU A 106 16.69 18.37 -5.45
N PHE A 107 16.92 19.22 -6.46
CA PHE A 107 17.95 18.95 -7.46
C PHE A 107 19.34 18.89 -6.81
N SER A 108 19.59 19.76 -5.85
CA SER A 108 20.81 19.73 -5.03
C SER A 108 20.91 18.42 -4.23
N SER A 109 19.81 17.95 -3.65
CA SER A 109 19.74 16.65 -2.96
C SER A 109 20.01 15.46 -3.89
N LEU A 110 19.55 15.50 -5.14
CA LEU A 110 19.87 14.49 -6.16
C LEU A 110 21.35 14.49 -6.54
N VAL A 111 21.95 15.68 -6.70
CA VAL A 111 23.39 15.84 -6.94
C VAL A 111 24.19 15.27 -5.78
N GLU A 112 23.86 15.65 -4.55
CA GLU A 112 24.49 15.15 -3.33
C GLU A 112 24.41 13.61 -3.24
N PHE A 113 23.24 13.03 -3.52
CA PHE A 113 23.02 11.59 -3.46
C PHE A 113 23.82 10.83 -4.53
N PHE A 114 23.64 11.18 -5.81
CA PHE A 114 24.18 10.40 -6.92
C PHE A 114 25.64 10.71 -7.26
N LEU A 115 26.08 11.95 -7.04
CA LEU A 115 27.40 12.41 -7.50
C LEU A 115 28.38 12.62 -6.35
N GLU A 116 27.89 12.95 -5.15
CA GLU A 116 28.73 13.13 -3.97
C GLU A 116 28.68 11.96 -2.98
N GLY A 117 27.73 11.03 -3.17
CA GLY A 117 27.51 9.89 -2.25
C GLY A 117 27.01 10.31 -0.86
N ARG A 118 26.51 11.54 -0.72
CA ARG A 118 25.94 12.05 0.53
C ARG A 118 24.48 11.62 0.63
N ARG A 119 24.12 11.00 1.75
CA ARG A 119 22.70 10.74 2.04
C ARG A 119 22.07 12.04 2.55
N PRO A 120 20.95 12.49 1.97
CA PRO A 120 20.25 13.68 2.45
C PRO A 120 19.92 13.53 3.94
N SER A 121 20.08 14.60 4.72
CA SER A 121 19.80 14.61 6.16
C SER A 121 18.30 14.71 6.45
N VAL A 122 17.50 13.79 5.90
CA VAL A 122 16.06 13.75 6.16
C VAL A 122 15.82 13.00 7.46
N SER A 123 15.40 13.75 8.48
CA SER A 123 14.96 13.18 9.76
C SER A 123 13.52 12.71 9.65
N ARG A 124 13.32 11.45 9.25
CA ARG A 124 12.01 10.80 9.33
C ARG A 124 11.87 10.10 10.69
N PRO A 125 10.76 10.30 11.43
CA PRO A 125 10.52 9.53 12.64
C PRO A 125 10.41 8.04 12.29
N HIS A 126 10.80 7.18 13.23
CA HIS A 126 10.54 5.76 13.09
C HIS A 126 9.03 5.52 13.11
N PRO A 127 8.45 4.72 12.19
CA PRO A 127 7.01 4.48 12.16
C PRO A 127 6.52 3.89 13.48
N GLU A 128 5.33 4.29 13.89
CA GLU A 128 4.71 3.76 15.11
C GLU A 128 3.82 2.55 14.81
N LYS A 129 3.38 2.40 13.55
CA LYS A 129 2.55 1.30 13.10
C LYS A 129 3.20 0.55 11.94
N PHE A 130 3.20 -0.77 12.03
CA PHE A 130 3.76 -1.64 11.00
C PHE A 130 2.71 -2.60 10.49
N LEU A 131 2.61 -2.69 9.18
CA LEU A 131 1.84 -3.71 8.48
C LEU A 131 2.85 -4.73 7.97
N VAL A 132 2.71 -6.00 8.34
CA VAL A 132 3.66 -7.06 7.98
C VAL A 132 2.94 -8.17 7.20
N GLU A 133 3.30 -8.34 5.94
CA GLU A 133 2.83 -9.45 5.10
C GLU A 133 3.73 -10.65 5.33
N LEU A 134 3.26 -11.62 6.13
CA LEU A 134 4.00 -12.86 6.36
C LEU A 134 3.96 -13.78 5.13
N THR A 135 2.94 -13.68 4.28
CA THR A 135 2.87 -14.50 3.07
C THR A 135 2.07 -13.82 1.96
N ASN A 136 2.48 -14.06 0.71
CA ASN A 136 1.71 -13.77 -0.50
C ASN A 136 1.09 -15.05 -1.08
N ASN A 137 0.71 -15.98 -0.21
CA ASN A 137 -0.11 -17.15 -0.52
C ASN A 137 -1.50 -17.00 0.09
N CYS A 138 -2.53 -17.56 -0.55
CA CYS A 138 -3.87 -17.57 -0.01
C CYS A 138 -4.59 -18.86 -0.41
N ASN A 139 -5.42 -19.39 0.48
CA ASN A 139 -6.27 -20.55 0.22
C ASN A 139 -7.57 -20.18 -0.52
N LEU A 140 -7.83 -18.90 -0.77
CA LEU A 140 -8.99 -18.39 -1.50
C LEU A 140 -8.56 -17.67 -2.79
N ASN A 141 -9.45 -17.66 -3.78
CA ASN A 141 -9.26 -16.97 -5.05
C ASN A 141 -10.36 -15.90 -5.29
N CYS A 142 -10.43 -14.92 -4.39
CA CYS A 142 -11.48 -13.90 -4.39
C CYS A 142 -11.48 -13.07 -5.69
N VAL A 143 -12.66 -12.67 -6.17
CA VAL A 143 -12.86 -11.99 -7.47
C VAL A 143 -12.11 -10.66 -7.62
N MET A 144 -11.82 -9.98 -6.50
CA MET A 144 -11.13 -8.69 -6.47
C MET A 144 -9.61 -8.79 -6.27
N CYS A 145 -9.10 -9.93 -5.83
CA CYS A 145 -7.71 -10.08 -5.39
C CYS A 145 -6.92 -11.08 -6.26
N GLY A 146 -7.49 -12.27 -6.52
CA GLY A 146 -6.89 -13.25 -7.42
C GLY A 146 -5.62 -13.97 -6.90
N VAL A 147 -5.14 -13.70 -5.68
CA VAL A 147 -3.87 -14.27 -5.17
C VAL A 147 -3.85 -15.78 -5.17
N GLY A 148 -4.93 -16.44 -4.71
CA GLY A 148 -4.99 -17.90 -4.68
C GLY A 148 -4.91 -18.56 -6.07
N ALA A 149 -5.21 -17.85 -7.17
CA ALA A 149 -5.01 -18.37 -8.51
C ALA A 149 -3.54 -18.67 -8.84
N LYS A 150 -2.59 -18.07 -8.10
CA LYS A 150 -1.15 -18.28 -8.28
C LYS A 150 -0.63 -19.56 -7.61
N GLY A 151 -1.51 -20.40 -7.05
CA GLY A 151 -1.15 -21.61 -6.30
C GLY A 151 -0.45 -21.28 -4.97
N TYR A 152 0.04 -22.30 -4.27
CA TYR A 152 0.90 -22.12 -3.09
C TYR A 152 2.37 -22.19 -3.51
N ASP A 153 3.19 -21.27 -2.99
CA ASP A 153 4.64 -21.24 -3.22
C ASP A 153 5.34 -20.88 -1.90
N PRO A 154 6.16 -21.79 -1.32
CA PRO A 154 6.89 -21.51 -0.09
C PRO A 154 7.78 -20.26 -0.16
N SER A 155 8.34 -19.92 -1.32
CA SER A 155 9.19 -18.73 -1.51
C SER A 155 8.44 -17.42 -1.30
N ARG A 156 7.10 -17.47 -1.33
CA ARG A 156 6.21 -16.34 -1.04
C ARG A 156 5.83 -16.22 0.43
N THR A 157 6.51 -16.94 1.32
CA THR A 157 6.34 -16.86 2.78
C THR A 157 7.61 -16.30 3.40
N MET A 158 7.45 -15.37 4.35
CA MET A 158 8.54 -14.80 5.11
C MET A 158 9.18 -15.89 5.97
N GLU A 159 10.49 -16.06 5.88
CA GLU A 159 11.23 -16.96 6.77
C GLU A 159 11.07 -16.55 8.24
N LEU A 160 10.85 -17.52 9.14
CA LEU A 160 10.64 -17.25 10.57
C LEU A 160 11.84 -16.52 11.21
N SER A 161 13.06 -16.91 10.85
CA SER A 161 14.29 -16.26 11.34
C SER A 161 14.41 -14.81 10.86
N PHE A 162 13.87 -14.50 9.68
CA PHE A 162 13.82 -13.13 9.19
C PHE A 162 12.74 -12.32 9.90
N PHE A 163 11.57 -12.90 10.18
CA PHE A 163 10.56 -12.26 11.01
C PHE A 163 11.07 -11.97 12.43
N GLU A 164 11.80 -12.91 13.04
CA GLU A 164 12.48 -12.68 14.33
C GLU A 164 13.43 -11.47 14.28
N SER A 165 14.25 -11.37 13.23
CA SER A 165 15.13 -10.22 13.02
C SER A 165 14.33 -8.91 12.89
N ILE A 166 13.21 -8.91 12.16
CA ILE A 166 12.31 -7.76 12.04
C ILE A 166 11.73 -7.37 13.41
N CYS A 167 11.26 -8.33 14.21
CA CYS A 167 10.76 -8.08 15.56
C CYS A 167 11.81 -7.39 16.43
N ARG A 168 13.03 -7.92 16.47
CA ARG A 168 14.12 -7.40 17.32
C ARG A 168 14.64 -6.03 16.87
N ASN A 169 14.80 -5.83 15.56
CA ASN A 169 15.54 -4.68 15.02
C ASN A 169 14.63 -3.56 14.50
N THR A 170 13.38 -3.85 14.15
CA THR A 170 12.47 -2.90 13.49
C THR A 170 11.21 -2.64 14.31
N LEU A 171 10.58 -3.67 14.86
CA LEU A 171 9.27 -3.56 15.51
C LEU A 171 9.35 -3.28 17.02
N ARG A 172 10.54 -3.25 17.61
CA ARG A 172 10.74 -3.11 19.06
C ARG A 172 10.06 -1.86 19.67
N THR A 173 9.97 -0.78 18.90
CA THR A 173 9.33 0.48 19.33
C THR A 173 7.98 0.71 18.66
N ALA A 174 7.43 -0.30 17.96
CA ALA A 174 6.12 -0.21 17.35
C ALA A 174 5.04 -0.10 18.43
N LYS A 175 4.07 0.79 18.22
CA LYS A 175 2.84 0.84 19.02
C LYS A 175 1.80 -0.15 18.49
N THR A 176 1.82 -0.44 17.19
CA THR A 176 0.88 -1.35 16.54
C THR A 176 1.57 -2.19 15.49
N VAL A 177 1.33 -3.50 15.52
CA VAL A 177 1.78 -4.44 14.49
C VAL A 177 0.56 -5.17 13.94
N ARG A 178 0.30 -4.95 12.66
CA ARG A 178 -0.75 -5.62 11.92
C ARG A 178 -0.15 -6.69 11.04
N LEU A 179 -0.60 -7.92 11.23
CA LEU A 179 -0.32 -9.01 10.31
C LEU A 179 -1.34 -8.94 9.17
N ASN A 180 -0.92 -8.41 8.02
CA ASN A 180 -1.76 -8.22 6.85
C ASN A 180 -0.95 -8.25 5.56
N GLY A 181 -1.60 -8.62 4.46
CA GLY A 181 -1.03 -8.57 3.12
C GLY A 181 -2.10 -8.87 2.08
N LEU A 182 -1.69 -9.28 0.89
CA LEU A 182 -2.63 -9.82 -0.11
C LEU A 182 -2.91 -11.31 0.11
N GLY A 183 -2.05 -12.02 0.87
CA GLY A 183 -2.23 -13.41 1.25
C GLY A 183 -3.14 -13.63 2.47
N GLU A 184 -3.25 -14.88 2.91
CA GLU A 184 -3.90 -15.27 4.16
C GLU A 184 -2.82 -15.67 5.18
N THR A 185 -2.71 -14.90 6.27
CA THR A 185 -1.67 -15.12 7.27
C THR A 185 -1.87 -16.45 8.03
N THR A 186 -3.11 -16.86 8.28
CA THR A 186 -3.39 -18.06 9.10
C THR A 186 -3.03 -19.39 8.42
N ILE A 187 -2.65 -19.38 7.14
CA ILE A 187 -2.16 -20.57 6.42
C ILE A 187 -0.63 -20.70 6.43
N VAL A 188 0.08 -19.76 7.05
CA VAL A 188 1.55 -19.82 7.17
C VAL A 188 1.93 -21.09 7.96
N PRO A 189 2.85 -21.94 7.45
CA PRO A 189 3.34 -23.08 8.21
C PRO A 189 3.94 -22.64 9.55
N ASP A 190 3.64 -23.40 10.61
CA ASP A 190 4.07 -23.09 11.98
C ASP A 190 3.69 -21.66 12.44
N PHE A 191 2.54 -21.14 12.01
CA PHE A 191 2.10 -19.79 12.35
C PHE A 191 2.14 -19.48 13.86
N HIS A 192 1.93 -20.49 14.72
CA HIS A 192 2.07 -20.36 16.18
C HIS A 192 3.43 -19.80 16.61
N ARG A 193 4.53 -20.10 15.90
CA ARG A 193 5.86 -19.57 16.20
C ARG A 193 6.00 -18.09 15.86
N TYR A 194 5.30 -17.64 14.82
CA TYR A 194 5.21 -16.21 14.50
C TYR A 194 4.39 -15.48 15.57
N LEU A 195 3.34 -16.12 16.10
CA LEU A 195 2.57 -15.59 17.23
C LEU A 195 3.44 -15.48 18.49
N ASP A 196 4.26 -16.50 18.82
CA ASP A 196 5.20 -16.44 19.94
C ASP A 196 6.09 -15.19 19.85
N LEU A 197 6.67 -14.92 18.68
CA LEU A 197 7.51 -13.75 18.44
C LEU A 197 6.75 -12.42 18.48
N ALA A 198 5.49 -12.40 18.04
CA ALA A 198 4.66 -11.20 18.08
C ALA A 198 4.21 -10.87 19.52
N GLU A 199 3.98 -11.88 20.35
CA GLU A 199 3.60 -11.75 21.76
C GLU A 199 4.65 -11.01 22.61
N GLU A 200 5.93 -11.19 22.26
CA GLU A 200 7.05 -10.53 22.93
C GLU A 200 7.12 -9.02 22.64
N LEU A 201 6.36 -8.52 21.67
CA LEU A 201 6.33 -7.10 21.33
C LEU A 201 5.45 -6.34 22.31
N ALA A 202 5.93 -5.19 22.80
CA ALA A 202 5.12 -4.24 23.56
C ALA A 202 4.18 -3.41 22.66
N ALA A 203 3.50 -4.07 21.72
CA ALA A 203 2.67 -3.46 20.69
C ALA A 203 1.25 -4.02 20.72
N SER A 204 0.27 -3.21 20.29
CA SER A 204 -1.06 -3.74 19.98
C SER A 204 -0.99 -4.62 18.73
N LEU A 205 -1.55 -5.82 18.80
CA LEU A 205 -1.53 -6.78 17.71
C LEU A 205 -2.84 -6.76 16.93
N GLU A 206 -2.74 -6.72 15.61
CA GLU A 206 -3.87 -6.73 14.70
C GLU A 206 -3.70 -7.85 13.65
N LEU A 207 -4.79 -8.47 13.22
CA LEU A 207 -4.76 -9.50 12.17
C LEU A 207 -5.88 -9.26 11.17
N VAL A 208 -5.54 -9.20 9.88
CA VAL A 208 -6.52 -9.30 8.80
C VAL A 208 -6.59 -10.75 8.35
N THR A 209 -7.78 -11.35 8.39
CA THR A 209 -7.97 -12.76 8.00
C THR A 209 -9.26 -12.95 7.20
N ASN A 210 -9.25 -13.96 6.34
CA ASN A 210 -10.41 -14.50 5.67
C ASN A 210 -11.27 -15.42 6.56
N LEU A 211 -10.77 -15.74 7.77
CA LEU A 211 -11.41 -16.56 8.80
C LEU A 211 -11.83 -17.97 8.34
N SER A 212 -11.08 -18.55 7.41
CA SER A 212 -11.34 -19.90 6.87
C SER A 212 -10.61 -21.02 7.61
N THR A 213 -9.83 -20.71 8.65
CA THR A 213 -9.09 -21.71 9.44
C THR A 213 -10.03 -22.76 10.04
N ARG A 214 -9.56 -24.01 10.12
CA ARG A 214 -10.24 -25.09 10.85
C ARG A 214 -9.64 -25.31 12.23
N ASP A 215 -8.56 -24.59 12.55
CA ASP A 215 -7.89 -24.67 13.84
C ASP A 215 -8.57 -23.75 14.86
N ARG A 216 -9.41 -24.34 15.72
CA ARG A 216 -10.07 -23.60 16.82
C ARG A 216 -9.09 -23.18 17.91
N HIS A 217 -7.99 -23.91 18.12
CA HIS A 217 -6.98 -23.53 19.11
C HIS A 217 -6.26 -22.25 18.68
N LEU A 218 -6.00 -22.10 17.38
CA LEU A 218 -5.49 -20.84 16.83
C LEU A 218 -6.43 -19.66 17.12
N LEU A 219 -7.74 -19.82 16.91
CA LEU A 219 -8.71 -18.75 17.18
C LEU A 219 -8.75 -18.39 18.67
N ALA A 220 -8.78 -19.38 19.57
CA ALA A 220 -8.72 -19.15 21.00
C ALA A 220 -7.45 -18.40 21.40
N ARG A 221 -6.30 -18.82 20.87
CA ARG A 221 -5.01 -18.18 21.12
C ARG A 221 -4.99 -16.72 20.67
N LEU A 222 -5.50 -16.39 19.48
CA LEU A 222 -5.57 -15.01 18.99
C LEU A 222 -6.41 -14.12 19.93
N ILE A 223 -7.52 -14.64 20.43
CA ILE A 223 -8.39 -13.92 21.37
C ILE A 223 -7.71 -13.77 22.73
N ASP A 224 -6.94 -14.76 23.20
CA ASP A 224 -6.17 -14.68 24.45
C ASP A 224 -4.99 -13.72 24.39
N MET A 225 -4.36 -13.58 23.23
CA MET A 225 -3.34 -12.58 22.94
C MET A 225 -3.93 -11.17 22.68
N ASP A 226 -5.24 -10.98 22.87
CA ASP A 226 -5.97 -9.71 22.70
C ASP A 226 -5.82 -9.06 21.31
N PHE A 227 -5.69 -9.89 20.26
CA PHE A 227 -5.64 -9.40 18.88
C PHE A 227 -6.92 -8.63 18.52
N MET A 228 -6.74 -7.50 17.83
CA MET A 228 -7.82 -6.91 17.05
C MET A 228 -7.94 -7.65 15.71
N LEU A 229 -9.08 -8.30 15.50
CA LEU A 229 -9.38 -9.10 14.32
C LEU A 229 -10.18 -8.29 13.29
N PHE A 230 -9.62 -8.20 12.08
CA PHE A 230 -10.28 -7.67 10.90
C PHE A 230 -10.69 -8.82 9.98
N ILE A 231 -11.96 -9.21 10.03
CA ILE A 231 -12.53 -10.31 9.27
C ILE A 231 -12.95 -9.81 7.90
N SER A 232 -12.34 -10.35 6.85
CA SER A 232 -12.77 -10.05 5.47
C SER A 232 -14.11 -10.76 5.17
N CYS A 233 -15.19 -10.00 4.99
CA CYS A 233 -16.52 -10.52 4.67
C CYS A 233 -17.21 -9.61 3.66
N ASP A 234 -17.48 -10.12 2.46
CA ASP A 234 -17.90 -9.29 1.33
C ASP A 234 -19.39 -9.47 0.94
N ALA A 235 -20.14 -10.30 1.66
CA ALA A 235 -21.58 -10.47 1.51
C ALA A 235 -22.19 -11.20 2.72
N VAL A 236 -23.46 -10.94 3.01
CA VAL A 236 -24.22 -11.67 4.04
C VAL A 236 -24.90 -12.90 3.44
N ARG A 237 -25.33 -12.80 2.18
CA ARG A 237 -25.97 -13.89 1.46
C ARG A 237 -24.93 -14.94 1.09
N ARG A 238 -25.19 -16.19 1.46
CA ARG A 238 -24.26 -17.34 1.31
C ARG A 238 -23.75 -17.48 -0.13
N ASP A 239 -24.66 -17.43 -1.11
CA ASP A 239 -24.32 -17.57 -2.53
C ASP A 239 -23.42 -16.44 -3.03
N ASP A 240 -23.71 -15.20 -2.61
CA ASP A 240 -22.88 -14.04 -2.94
C ASP A 240 -21.51 -14.13 -2.29
N LEU A 241 -21.44 -14.55 -1.02
CA LEU A 241 -20.19 -14.69 -0.29
C LEU A 241 -19.29 -15.75 -0.94
N SER A 242 -19.84 -16.92 -1.27
CA SER A 242 -19.12 -17.99 -1.98
C SER A 242 -18.67 -17.56 -3.38
N ARG A 243 -19.53 -16.85 -4.11
CA ARG A 243 -19.22 -16.34 -5.46
C ARG A 243 -18.11 -15.30 -5.45
N ILE A 244 -18.09 -14.41 -4.46
CA ILE A 244 -17.10 -13.33 -4.31
C ILE A 244 -15.79 -13.88 -3.74
N ARG A 245 -15.85 -14.64 -2.64
CA ARG A 245 -14.70 -15.22 -1.93
C ARG A 245 -14.54 -16.70 -2.32
N ARG A 246 -14.19 -16.93 -3.59
CA ARG A 246 -14.14 -18.27 -4.19
C ARG A 246 -13.21 -19.21 -3.41
N GLY A 247 -13.72 -20.39 -3.09
CA GLY A 247 -13.02 -21.40 -2.28
C GLY A 247 -13.34 -21.33 -0.78
N LEU A 248 -14.12 -20.34 -0.33
CA LEU A 248 -14.50 -20.23 1.07
C LEU A 248 -15.55 -21.29 1.42
N ASP A 249 -15.25 -22.08 2.44
CA ASP A 249 -16.25 -22.89 3.13
C ASP A 249 -17.10 -21.96 4.01
N VAL A 250 -18.29 -21.62 3.52
CA VAL A 250 -19.17 -20.65 4.17
C VAL A 250 -19.67 -21.15 5.54
N GLU A 251 -19.89 -22.46 5.71
CA GLU A 251 -20.33 -22.98 7.00
C GLU A 251 -19.20 -22.89 8.03
N GLN A 252 -17.99 -23.32 7.66
CA GLN A 252 -16.82 -23.19 8.53
C GLN A 252 -16.57 -21.73 8.93
N PHE A 253 -16.69 -20.80 7.98
CA PHE A 253 -16.56 -19.36 8.24
C PHE A 253 -17.58 -18.87 9.28
N LEU A 254 -18.86 -19.23 9.12
CA LEU A 254 -19.93 -18.83 10.04
C LEU A 254 -19.78 -19.51 11.41
N GLU A 255 -19.30 -20.76 11.47
CA GLU A 255 -18.94 -21.43 12.72
C GLU A 255 -17.82 -20.69 13.45
N ASN A 256 -16.78 -20.25 12.73
CA ASN A 256 -15.70 -19.49 13.32
C ASN A 256 -16.16 -18.14 13.88
N ILE A 257 -17.09 -17.45 13.20
CA ILE A 257 -17.70 -16.22 13.72
C ILE A 257 -18.42 -16.49 15.04
N ARG A 258 -19.25 -17.54 15.10
CA ARG A 258 -19.95 -17.91 16.34
C ARG A 258 -18.97 -18.25 17.46
N TYR A 259 -17.93 -19.02 17.14
CA TYR A 259 -16.92 -19.42 18.10
C TYR A 259 -16.13 -18.23 18.68
N ILE A 260 -15.72 -17.26 17.84
CA ILE A 260 -15.10 -16.02 18.32
C ILE A 260 -16.04 -15.22 19.23
N HIS A 261 -17.33 -15.15 18.85
CA HIS A 261 -18.33 -14.47 19.66
C HIS A 261 -18.50 -15.12 21.04
N GLU A 262 -18.56 -16.46 21.11
CA GLU A 262 -18.62 -17.22 22.36
C GLU A 262 -17.40 -16.96 23.26
N LEU A 263 -16.19 -17.00 22.69
CA LEU A 263 -14.94 -16.72 23.42
C LEU A 263 -14.90 -15.29 23.98
N SER A 264 -15.41 -14.32 23.23
CA SER A 264 -15.40 -12.91 23.62
C SER A 264 -16.50 -12.58 24.64
N SER A 265 -17.65 -13.25 24.55
CA SER A 265 -18.81 -12.97 25.43
C SER A 265 -18.60 -13.48 26.86
N GLY A 266 -17.84 -14.56 27.05
CA GLY A 266 -17.56 -15.11 28.38
C GLY A 266 -16.45 -14.39 29.16
N THR A 267 -15.70 -13.50 28.51
CA THR A 267 -14.46 -12.93 29.06
C THR A 267 -14.56 -11.44 29.39
N GLY A 268 -15.71 -10.80 29.16
CA GLY A 268 -15.88 -9.35 29.31
C GLY A 268 -15.01 -8.53 28.35
N ARG A 269 -14.44 -9.17 27.31
CA ARG A 269 -13.59 -8.54 26.30
C ARG A 269 -14.44 -7.64 25.40
N ASP A 270 -13.83 -6.57 24.91
CA ASP A 270 -14.51 -5.53 24.13
C ASP A 270 -14.95 -6.05 22.76
N ARG A 271 -16.25 -5.90 22.44
CA ARG A 271 -16.82 -6.23 21.12
C ARG A 271 -16.10 -5.50 19.98
N LEU A 272 -15.48 -4.36 20.25
CA LEU A 272 -14.73 -3.56 19.27
C LEU A 272 -13.45 -4.25 18.76
N LYS A 273 -12.99 -5.33 19.42
CA LYS A 273 -11.83 -6.10 18.99
C LYS A 273 -12.07 -6.94 17.74
N THR A 274 -13.32 -7.13 17.31
CA THR A 274 -13.63 -7.80 16.06
C THR A 274 -14.39 -6.88 15.13
N GLN A 275 -13.87 -6.71 13.91
CA GLN A 275 -14.47 -5.85 12.89
C GLN A 275 -14.55 -6.60 11.56
N ILE A 276 -15.60 -6.35 10.79
CA ILE A 276 -15.71 -6.81 9.41
C ILE A 276 -15.07 -5.78 8.49
N ILE A 277 -14.25 -6.22 7.54
CA ILE A 277 -13.87 -5.44 6.37
C ILE A 277 -14.69 -5.97 5.18
N MET A 278 -15.53 -5.11 4.63
CA MET A 278 -16.31 -5.37 3.42
C MET A 278 -15.74 -4.59 2.25
N THR A 279 -15.27 -5.28 1.22
CA THR A 279 -14.89 -4.63 -0.03
C THR A 279 -16.14 -4.32 -0.84
N ILE A 280 -16.40 -3.04 -1.09
CA ILE A 280 -17.54 -2.56 -1.87
C ILE A 280 -17.30 -2.82 -3.36
N LEU A 281 -18.15 -3.68 -3.92
CA LEU A 281 -18.20 -4.09 -5.30
C LEU A 281 -19.57 -3.77 -5.91
N ASN A 282 -19.61 -3.68 -7.24
CA ASN A 282 -20.86 -3.43 -7.99
C ASN A 282 -21.97 -4.46 -7.66
N CYS A 283 -21.57 -5.70 -7.32
CA CYS A 283 -22.49 -6.80 -7.05
C CYS A 283 -22.93 -6.94 -5.58
N ASN A 284 -22.27 -6.27 -4.62
CA ASN A 284 -22.54 -6.48 -3.19
C ASN A 284 -22.92 -5.19 -2.43
N PHE A 285 -22.68 -3.99 -2.95
CA PHE A 285 -22.75 -2.77 -2.13
C PHE A 285 -24.09 -2.60 -1.41
N ARG A 286 -25.20 -3.01 -2.06
CA ARG A 286 -26.55 -2.98 -1.50
C ARG A 286 -26.75 -3.82 -0.24
N GLN A 287 -25.87 -4.78 0.03
CA GLN A 287 -25.89 -5.60 1.24
C GLN A 287 -25.21 -4.93 2.43
N LEU A 288 -24.61 -3.74 2.28
CA LEU A 288 -23.94 -3.07 3.40
C LEU A 288 -24.85 -2.86 4.63
N PRO A 289 -26.14 -2.44 4.51
CA PRO A 289 -27.02 -2.39 5.67
C PRO A 289 -27.24 -3.76 6.33
N GLU A 290 -27.48 -4.81 5.53
CA GLU A 290 -27.61 -6.19 6.01
C GLU A 290 -26.32 -6.67 6.69
N MET A 291 -25.14 -6.21 6.25
CA MET A 291 -23.85 -6.51 6.86
C MET A 291 -23.73 -5.90 8.25
N VAL A 292 -24.23 -4.68 8.46
CA VAL A 292 -24.26 -4.06 9.79
C VAL A 292 -25.18 -4.84 10.74
N GLU A 293 -26.35 -5.28 10.27
CA GLU A 293 -27.24 -6.15 11.05
C GLU A 293 -26.59 -7.50 11.37
N PHE A 294 -25.87 -8.07 10.39
CA PHE A 294 -25.12 -9.31 10.57
C PHE A 294 -24.03 -9.15 11.64
N ALA A 295 -23.27 -8.05 11.60
CA ALA A 295 -22.26 -7.75 12.62
C ALA A 295 -22.89 -7.66 14.02
N ALA A 296 -23.99 -6.91 14.15
CA ALA A 296 -24.71 -6.74 15.41
C ALA A 296 -25.16 -8.09 16.01
N ARG A 297 -25.78 -8.95 15.20
CA ARG A 297 -26.29 -10.27 15.61
C ARG A 297 -25.20 -11.25 16.01
N ASN A 298 -23.99 -11.10 15.50
CA ASN A 298 -22.86 -11.98 15.77
C ASN A 298 -21.85 -11.36 16.76
N GLY A 299 -22.23 -10.30 17.47
CA GLY A 299 -21.37 -9.69 18.48
C GLY A 299 -20.19 -8.88 17.95
N ILE A 300 -20.09 -8.66 16.64
CA ILE A 300 -18.99 -7.93 15.98
C ILE A 300 -19.20 -6.42 16.18
N GLY A 301 -18.14 -5.73 16.61
CA GLY A 301 -18.21 -4.33 17.04
C GLY A 301 -18.20 -3.31 15.91
N GLY A 302 -17.72 -3.67 14.71
CA GLY A 302 -17.66 -2.72 13.60
C GLY A 302 -17.69 -3.32 12.20
N VAL A 303 -18.02 -2.47 11.23
CA VAL A 303 -17.97 -2.74 9.78
C VAL A 303 -17.21 -1.61 9.09
N ILE A 304 -16.16 -1.97 8.35
CA ILE A 304 -15.35 -1.08 7.53
C ILE A 304 -15.73 -1.29 6.06
N ALA A 305 -16.22 -0.25 5.40
CA ALA A 305 -16.49 -0.26 3.96
C ALA A 305 -15.24 0.19 3.18
N ASN A 306 -14.52 -0.78 2.61
CA ASN A 306 -13.37 -0.51 1.75
C ASN A 306 -13.78 -0.45 0.28
N MET A 307 -13.38 0.60 -0.43
CA MET A 307 -13.70 0.74 -1.84
C MET A 307 -12.70 0.00 -2.73
N GLN A 308 -13.18 -0.68 -3.76
CA GLN A 308 -12.32 -1.33 -4.75
C GLN A 308 -11.52 -0.31 -5.56
N LYS A 309 -10.19 -0.29 -5.42
CA LYS A 309 -9.29 0.46 -6.32
C LYS A 309 -9.12 -0.27 -7.65
N GLY A 310 -9.15 0.46 -8.77
CA GLY A 310 -8.86 -0.10 -10.09
C GLY A 310 -9.93 -1.04 -10.66
N GLY A 311 -11.17 -0.97 -10.17
CA GLY A 311 -12.28 -1.74 -10.74
C GLY A 311 -12.54 -1.39 -12.21
N SER A 312 -13.06 -2.36 -12.97
CA SER A 312 -13.39 -2.16 -14.39
C SER A 312 -14.57 -1.18 -14.55
N GLY A 313 -14.30 -0.01 -15.11
CA GLY A 313 -15.31 0.97 -15.54
C GLY A 313 -15.78 1.96 -14.48
N ASN A 314 -16.50 2.99 -14.92
CA ASN A 314 -17.00 4.09 -14.09
C ASN A 314 -18.24 3.71 -13.26
N TRP A 315 -18.39 2.45 -12.84
CA TRP A 315 -19.63 1.97 -12.22
C TRP A 315 -19.96 2.71 -10.92
N MET A 316 -18.95 3.00 -10.09
CA MET A 316 -19.14 3.75 -8.84
C MET A 316 -19.67 5.16 -9.11
N ARG A 317 -19.15 5.83 -10.16
CA ARG A 317 -19.63 7.14 -10.60
C ARG A 317 -21.04 7.06 -11.18
N ASN A 318 -21.31 6.08 -12.05
CA ASN A 318 -22.61 5.88 -12.68
C ASN A 318 -23.72 5.55 -11.66
N ARG A 319 -23.34 4.97 -10.53
CA ARG A 319 -24.26 4.49 -9.48
C ARG A 319 -24.06 5.23 -8.16
N PHE A 320 -23.45 6.41 -8.21
CA PHE A 320 -23.07 7.19 -7.04
C PHE A 320 -24.28 7.48 -6.13
N SER A 321 -25.41 7.88 -6.70
CA SER A 321 -26.64 8.13 -5.92
C SER A 321 -27.16 6.88 -5.22
N GLU A 322 -27.09 5.71 -5.85
CA GLU A 322 -27.47 4.44 -5.22
C GLU A 322 -26.52 4.04 -4.10
N LEU A 323 -25.21 4.27 -4.29
CA LEU A 323 -24.18 4.03 -3.26
C LEU A 323 -24.42 4.91 -2.04
N VAL A 324 -24.60 6.22 -2.22
CA VAL A 324 -24.86 7.16 -1.13
C VAL A 324 -26.14 6.80 -0.37
N GLU A 325 -27.22 6.43 -1.08
CA GLU A 325 -28.45 6.01 -0.42
C GLU A 325 -28.28 4.70 0.35
N THR A 326 -27.47 3.77 -0.17
CA THR A 326 -27.13 2.54 0.52
C THR A 326 -26.32 2.82 1.79
N PHE A 327 -25.36 3.75 1.72
CA PHE A 327 -24.56 4.16 2.87
C PHE A 327 -25.42 4.84 3.93
N ARG A 328 -26.38 5.69 3.54
CA ARG A 328 -27.36 6.31 4.46
C ARG A 328 -28.23 5.26 5.16
N LYS A 329 -28.62 4.19 4.46
CA LYS A 329 -29.35 3.07 5.08
C LYS A 329 -28.47 2.35 6.11
N ALA A 330 -27.22 2.07 5.75
CA ALA A 330 -26.27 1.42 6.66
C ALA A 330 -25.96 2.28 7.90
N GLU A 331 -25.83 3.60 7.74
CA GLU A 331 -25.65 4.55 8.85
C GLU A 331 -26.81 4.50 9.84
N ARG A 332 -28.05 4.46 9.35
CA ARG A 332 -29.24 4.30 10.21
C ARG A 332 -29.22 2.99 10.99
N VAL A 333 -28.88 1.88 10.34
CA VAL A 333 -28.77 0.57 10.99
C VAL A 333 -27.65 0.58 12.04
N ALA A 334 -26.51 1.20 11.73
CA ALA A 334 -25.38 1.33 12.66
C ALA A 334 -25.78 2.09 13.92
N GLN A 335 -26.48 3.23 13.77
CA GLN A 335 -27.02 4.00 14.89
C GLN A 335 -28.01 3.20 15.75
N GLN A 336 -28.86 2.38 15.13
CA GLN A 336 -29.85 1.56 15.84
C GLN A 336 -29.22 0.39 16.60
N THR A 337 -28.15 -0.19 16.05
CA THR A 337 -27.53 -1.41 16.58
C THR A 337 -26.32 -1.13 17.48
N GLY A 338 -25.77 0.08 17.43
CA GLY A 338 -24.53 0.45 18.14
C GLY A 338 -23.26 -0.09 17.49
N VAL A 339 -23.34 -0.73 16.32
CA VAL A 339 -22.18 -1.19 15.55
C VAL A 339 -21.46 0.02 14.96
N LEU A 340 -20.13 0.09 15.12
CA LEU A 340 -19.33 1.12 14.47
C LEU A 340 -19.33 0.90 12.96
N LEU A 341 -19.65 1.93 12.18
CA LEU A 341 -19.60 1.88 10.73
C LEU A 341 -18.57 2.89 10.21
N MET A 342 -17.57 2.40 9.50
CA MET A 342 -16.54 3.23 8.87
C MET A 342 -16.81 3.32 7.37
N LEU A 343 -17.27 4.50 6.92
CA LEU A 343 -17.53 4.81 5.52
C LEU A 343 -16.46 5.73 4.95
N PRO A 344 -16.13 5.62 3.64
CA PRO A 344 -15.30 6.60 2.99
C PRO A 344 -16.06 7.93 2.86
N ASP A 345 -15.36 9.05 3.03
CA ASP A 345 -15.92 10.39 2.80
C ASP A 345 -16.00 10.77 1.32
N ARG A 346 -15.40 9.97 0.44
CA ARG A 346 -15.38 10.18 -1.02
C ARG A 346 -15.47 8.89 -1.81
N ILE A 347 -16.05 8.99 -3.01
CA ILE A 347 -16.08 7.91 -4.00
C ILE A 347 -15.72 8.52 -5.37
N GLU A 348 -14.66 8.04 -6.02
CA GLU A 348 -14.20 8.55 -7.33
C GLU A 348 -14.03 10.09 -7.37
N GLY A 349 -13.58 10.66 -6.25
CA GLY A 349 -13.40 12.10 -6.04
C GLY A 349 -14.66 12.86 -5.59
N LEU A 350 -15.85 12.27 -5.71
CA LEU A 350 -17.10 12.90 -5.30
C LEU A 350 -17.31 12.78 -3.79
N PRO A 351 -17.73 13.85 -3.09
CA PRO A 351 -17.96 13.84 -1.65
C PRO A 351 -19.20 13.03 -1.28
N VAL A 352 -19.08 12.17 -0.26
CA VAL A 352 -20.18 11.44 0.35
C VAL A 352 -20.81 12.33 1.44
N PRO A 353 -22.06 12.79 1.26
CA PRO A 353 -22.68 13.77 2.16
C PRO A 353 -23.33 13.09 3.37
N LEU A 354 -22.54 12.41 4.21
CA LEU A 354 -22.99 11.72 5.42
C LEU A 354 -22.16 12.15 6.63
N GLY A 355 -22.76 12.12 7.83
CA GLY A 355 -22.11 12.57 9.06
C GLY A 355 -21.15 11.54 9.66
N THR A 356 -21.34 10.26 9.35
CA THR A 356 -20.55 9.12 9.88
C THR A 356 -19.40 8.71 8.96
N VAL A 357 -18.95 9.60 8.07
CA VAL A 357 -17.80 9.31 7.20
C VAL A 357 -16.50 9.48 7.97
N SER A 358 -15.52 8.62 7.69
CA SER A 358 -14.14 8.88 8.09
C SER A 358 -13.62 10.04 7.28
N PHE A 359 -13.50 11.21 7.91
CA PHE A 359 -12.92 12.38 7.28
C PHE A 359 -11.51 12.04 6.76
N SER A 360 -11.33 12.09 5.44
CA SER A 360 -9.99 12.08 4.85
C SER A 360 -9.26 13.32 5.35
N ASN A 361 -7.99 13.16 5.75
CA ASN A 361 -7.22 14.29 6.24
C ASN A 361 -7.22 15.43 5.21
N HIS A 362 -7.60 16.62 5.68
CA HIS A 362 -8.05 17.73 4.85
C HIS A 362 -6.97 18.32 3.92
N SER A 363 -5.68 17.98 4.11
CA SER A 363 -4.55 18.54 3.34
C SER A 363 -3.43 17.56 2.96
N SER A 364 -3.25 16.43 3.67
CA SER A 364 -2.18 15.45 3.40
C SER A 364 -2.49 14.06 4.00
N CYS A 365 -1.91 12.99 3.43
CA CYS A 365 -2.04 11.63 3.97
C CYS A 365 -1.06 11.44 5.13
N PRO A 366 -1.48 11.12 6.37
CA PRO A 366 -0.54 10.89 7.48
C PRO A 366 0.13 9.51 7.38
N THR A 367 -0.56 8.55 6.74
CA THR A 367 -0.21 7.13 6.69
C THR A 367 1.25 6.88 6.29
N TYR A 368 1.76 7.59 5.28
CA TYR A 368 3.12 7.34 4.79
C TYR A 368 4.21 7.81 5.77
N ARG A 369 3.87 8.60 6.79
CA ARG A 369 4.80 9.05 7.84
C ARG A 369 4.69 8.21 9.11
N GLU A 370 3.49 7.72 9.41
CA GLU A 370 3.18 7.02 10.66
C GLU A 370 3.24 5.50 10.52
N GLU A 371 3.05 4.99 9.29
CA GLU A 371 2.99 3.58 8.98
C GLU A 371 4.08 3.13 7.99
N ALA A 372 4.53 1.89 8.13
CA ALA A 372 5.32 1.20 7.10
C ALA A 372 4.75 -0.18 6.80
N PHE A 373 4.75 -0.56 5.51
CA PHE A 373 4.34 -1.89 5.07
C PHE A 373 5.57 -2.72 4.71
N ILE A 374 5.80 -3.81 5.43
CA ILE A 374 6.89 -4.76 5.21
C ILE A 374 6.32 -6.00 4.52
N ARG A 375 6.82 -6.31 3.34
CA ARG A 375 6.41 -7.47 2.55
C ARG A 375 7.15 -8.74 2.95
N TYR A 376 6.62 -9.89 2.56
CA TYR A 376 7.19 -11.22 2.87
C TYR A 376 8.63 -11.38 2.40
N ASN A 377 9.00 -10.70 1.32
CA ASN A 377 10.34 -10.71 0.73
C ASN A 377 11.29 -9.66 1.34
N GLY A 378 10.81 -8.84 2.28
CA GLY A 378 11.58 -7.79 2.95
C GLY A 378 11.43 -6.40 2.33
N ASP A 379 10.71 -6.25 1.22
CA ASP A 379 10.45 -4.94 0.63
C ASP A 379 9.64 -4.07 1.59
N VAL A 380 9.98 -2.79 1.66
CA VAL A 380 9.27 -1.81 2.46
C VAL A 380 8.55 -0.84 1.53
N CYS A 381 7.26 -0.68 1.74
CA CYS A 381 6.40 0.25 1.00
C CYS A 381 5.79 1.30 1.95
N PRO A 382 5.47 2.51 1.45
CA PRO A 382 4.77 3.53 2.24
C PRO A 382 3.33 3.17 2.61
N CYS A 383 2.73 2.21 1.90
CA CYS A 383 1.34 1.80 2.11
C CYS A 383 1.12 0.41 1.49
N ASN A 384 0.30 -0.43 2.13
CA ASN A 384 -0.10 -1.75 1.63
C ASN A 384 -0.90 -1.70 0.31
N MET A 385 -1.44 -0.54 -0.06
CA MET A 385 -2.14 -0.33 -1.33
C MET A 385 -1.20 0.06 -2.47
N MET A 386 0.09 0.26 -2.21
CA MET A 386 1.08 0.75 -3.19
C MET A 386 2.04 -0.35 -3.63
N ASN A 387 1.51 -1.46 -4.15
CA ASN A 387 2.33 -2.52 -4.72
C ASN A 387 2.55 -2.25 -6.23
N PRO A 388 3.79 -2.16 -6.76
CA PRO A 388 5.09 -2.41 -6.13
C PRO A 388 5.94 -1.16 -5.81
N TYR A 389 5.39 -0.07 -5.26
CA TYR A 389 6.21 1.09 -4.89
C TYR A 389 7.04 0.79 -3.62
N VAL A 390 8.35 0.65 -3.79
CA VAL A 390 9.28 0.16 -2.76
C VAL A 390 10.32 1.22 -2.41
N TYR A 391 10.50 1.47 -1.11
CA TYR A 391 11.55 2.34 -0.58
C TYR A 391 12.91 1.63 -0.47
N GLY A 392 12.89 0.33 -0.21
CA GLY A 392 14.09 -0.48 -0.03
C GLY A 392 13.74 -1.84 0.54
N ASN A 393 14.76 -2.61 0.94
CA ASN A 393 14.55 -3.99 1.40
C ASN A 393 15.31 -4.29 2.71
N LEU A 394 14.60 -4.78 3.72
CA LEU A 394 15.12 -5.05 5.06
C LEU A 394 16.09 -6.23 5.15
N ARG A 395 16.26 -7.03 4.09
CA ARG A 395 17.31 -8.05 4.02
C ARG A 395 18.68 -7.43 3.73
N ARG A 396 18.70 -6.23 3.14
CA ARG A 396 19.91 -5.52 2.72
C ARG A 396 20.18 -4.26 3.54
N ASN A 397 19.14 -3.66 4.13
CA ASN A 397 19.19 -2.36 4.75
C ASN A 397 18.49 -2.34 6.11
N SER A 398 18.94 -1.48 7.02
CA SER A 398 18.14 -1.18 8.22
C SER A 398 16.92 -0.32 7.87
N MET A 399 15.88 -0.33 8.71
CA MET A 399 14.69 0.52 8.50
C MET A 399 15.06 2.00 8.34
N ARG A 400 16.01 2.51 9.12
CA ARG A 400 16.49 3.90 8.99
C ARG A 400 17.06 4.18 7.60
N GLU A 401 17.86 3.27 7.05
CA GLU A 401 18.43 3.45 5.72
C GLU A 401 17.37 3.39 4.62
N VAL A 402 16.37 2.53 4.78
CA VAL A 402 15.22 2.45 3.88
C VAL A 402 14.41 3.76 3.90
N LEU A 403 14.16 4.34 5.07
CA LEU A 403 13.41 5.60 5.20
C LEU A 403 14.22 6.83 4.76
N CYS A 404 15.54 6.75 4.75
CA CYS A 404 16.44 7.78 4.20
C CYS A 404 16.88 7.47 2.75
N SER A 405 16.24 6.50 2.10
CA SER A 405 16.52 6.15 0.70
C SER A 405 15.99 7.24 -0.24
N LEU A 406 16.58 7.32 -1.43
CA LEU A 406 16.12 8.28 -2.43
C LEU A 406 14.65 8.10 -2.85
N PRO A 407 14.12 6.87 -3.09
CA PRO A 407 12.68 6.70 -3.35
C PRO A 407 11.81 7.25 -2.22
N SER A 408 12.22 7.08 -0.95
CA SER A 408 11.48 7.64 0.17
C SER A 408 11.47 9.18 0.17
N ILE A 409 12.61 9.79 -0.15
CA ILE A 409 12.74 11.25 -0.18
C ILE A 409 11.95 11.86 -1.33
N LEU A 410 12.02 11.25 -2.52
CA LEU A 410 11.23 11.68 -3.68
C LEU A 410 9.74 11.54 -3.41
N PHE A 411 9.30 10.45 -2.79
CA PHE A 411 7.91 10.27 -2.43
C PHE A 411 7.44 11.36 -1.44
N ASP A 412 8.21 11.62 -0.39
CA ASP A 412 7.87 12.66 0.60
C ASP A 412 7.75 14.03 -0.09
N TYR A 413 8.70 14.39 -0.97
CA TYR A 413 8.65 15.63 -1.76
C TYR A 413 7.39 15.73 -2.62
N LEU A 414 7.10 14.70 -3.40
CA LEU A 414 5.94 14.67 -4.29
C LEU A 414 4.63 14.80 -3.50
N MET A 415 4.56 14.17 -2.32
CA MET A 415 3.40 14.24 -1.44
C MET A 415 3.26 15.61 -0.74
N GLU A 416 4.35 16.33 -0.45
CA GLU A 416 4.34 17.67 0.16
C GLU A 416 4.02 18.77 -0.87
N GLY A 417 4.59 18.66 -2.08
CA GLY A 417 4.44 19.62 -3.18
C GLY A 417 3.01 19.80 -3.69
N GLY A 418 2.06 18.98 -3.22
CA GLY A 418 0.65 19.05 -3.59
C GLY A 418 0.29 18.25 -4.84
N SER A 419 1.30 17.75 -5.55
CA SER A 419 1.12 16.71 -6.56
C SER A 419 0.67 15.42 -5.91
N ARG A 420 -0.17 14.66 -6.60
CA ARG A 420 -0.55 13.32 -6.15
C ARG A 420 0.35 12.32 -6.84
N HIS A 421 1.13 11.60 -6.04
CA HIS A 421 1.84 10.43 -6.54
C HIS A 421 0.85 9.50 -7.28
N PRO A 422 1.20 8.90 -8.44
CA PRO A 422 0.26 8.14 -9.26
C PRO A 422 -0.45 6.98 -8.53
N TYR A 423 0.22 6.38 -7.54
CA TYR A 423 -0.37 5.34 -6.69
C TYR A 423 -1.39 5.87 -5.67
N CYS A 424 -1.39 7.19 -5.43
CA CYS A 424 -2.34 7.92 -4.59
C CYS A 424 -3.54 8.48 -5.38
N LEU A 425 -3.53 8.39 -6.72
CA LEU A 425 -4.66 8.83 -7.53
C LEU A 425 -5.91 8.06 -7.14
N ASN A 426 -7.03 8.78 -7.01
CA ASN A 426 -8.32 8.26 -6.55
C ASN A 426 -8.28 7.53 -5.19
N CYS A 427 -7.27 7.79 -4.36
CA CYS A 427 -7.26 7.28 -2.99
C CYS A 427 -8.42 7.90 -2.20
N TYR A 428 -9.30 7.04 -1.68
CA TYR A 428 -10.47 7.44 -0.91
C TYR A 428 -10.12 8.05 0.46
N TYR A 429 -8.87 7.90 0.91
CA TYR A 429 -8.36 8.45 2.18
C TYR A 429 -7.58 9.77 2.01
N LEU A 430 -7.47 10.32 0.80
CA LEU A 430 -6.72 11.55 0.51
C LEU A 430 -7.61 12.59 -0.18
N ARG A 431 -7.79 13.78 0.42
CA ARG A 431 -8.58 14.91 -0.13
C ARG A 431 -7.83 15.64 -1.25
N ARG A 432 -8.50 16.16 -2.29
CA ARG A 432 -7.85 16.97 -3.34
C ARG A 432 -7.68 18.40 -2.81
N LYS A 433 -6.50 19.00 -3.00
CA LYS A 433 -6.26 20.43 -2.67
C LYS A 433 -7.26 21.36 -3.39
N ALA A 434 -7.73 20.98 -4.59
CA ALA A 434 -8.66 21.77 -5.39
C ALA A 434 -10.17 21.57 -5.05
N ASP A 435 -10.51 20.74 -4.06
CA ASP A 435 -11.89 20.49 -3.63
C ASP A 435 -12.28 21.33 -2.40
N GLY A 436 -11.56 22.42 -2.16
CA GLY A 436 -11.76 23.37 -1.06
C GLY A 436 -12.52 24.61 -1.51
#